data_AF-A0A804PMJ5-F1
#
_entry.id   AF-A0A804PMJ5-F1
#
_cell.length_a   1.000
_cell.length_b   1.000
_cell.length_c   1.000
_cell.angle_alpha   90.00
_cell.angle_beta   90.00
_cell.angle_gamma   90.00
#
_symmetry.space_group_name_H-M   'P 1'
#
loop_
_entity.id
_entity.type
_entity.pdbx_description
1 polymer ?
#
loop_
_entity_poly.entity_id
_entity_poly.type
_entity_poly.pdbx_seq_one_letter_code
_entity_poly.pdbx_strand_id
1 'polypeptide(L)'
;MCIANYEASDGIFLVEVNRLLRPGGYFVWTSNLNTHRALRDKENQKKWTAIRDYAEGLCWEMLSQQDETIVWKKTNKRECYKSRKFGPELCGHDPESPYYQPLSPCISGTRSQRWIPIEHRTTWPSQARQNSTELDIHGVHSEVFADDNSSWDSMVRNYWSLLSPLIFSDHPKRPGDEDPQPPFNMLRNVLDMNAHFGGFNAALLKSGKSVWVMNVVPTNAPNYLPIIFDRGFIGVQHD
;
A
#
# COMPACT_ATOMS: atom_id res chain seq x y z
N MET A 1 5.70 13.04 -10.70
CA MET A 1 4.31 12.58 -10.52
C MET A 1 3.81 12.14 -11.89
N CYS A 2 3.70 10.83 -12.15
CA CYS A 2 3.10 10.36 -13.40
C CYS A 2 1.61 10.65 -13.33
N ILE A 3 1.10 11.53 -14.19
CA ILE A 3 -0.33 11.80 -14.31
C ILE A 3 -0.91 10.62 -15.08
N ALA A 4 -1.42 9.61 -14.36
CA ALA A 4 -2.19 8.55 -15.01
C ALA A 4 -3.43 9.17 -15.65
N ASN A 5 -3.64 8.90 -16.93
CA ASN A 5 -4.87 9.31 -17.60
C ASN A 5 -5.98 8.34 -17.19
N TYR A 6 -6.66 8.64 -16.08
CA TYR A 6 -7.72 7.79 -15.52
C TYR A 6 -8.96 7.65 -16.45
N GLU A 7 -9.05 8.50 -17.47
CA GLU A 7 -10.08 8.45 -18.52
C GLU A 7 -9.72 7.45 -19.61
N ALA A 8 -8.43 7.14 -19.76
CA ALA A 8 -7.95 6.17 -20.72
C ALA A 8 -8.12 4.74 -20.20
N SER A 9 -8.29 3.79 -21.12
CA SER A 9 -8.34 2.35 -20.84
C SER A 9 -9.58 1.87 -20.08
N ASP A 10 -10.77 2.39 -20.43
CA ASP A 10 -12.07 1.92 -19.92
C ASP A 10 -12.19 1.85 -18.38
N GLY A 11 -11.51 2.78 -17.71
CA GLY A 11 -11.50 2.90 -16.24
C GLY A 11 -10.71 1.81 -15.51
N ILE A 12 -9.92 0.99 -16.22
CA ILE A 12 -9.11 -0.08 -15.62
C ILE A 12 -8.18 0.42 -14.50
N PHE A 13 -7.67 1.65 -14.62
CA PHE A 13 -6.85 2.26 -13.58
C PHE A 13 -7.65 2.54 -12.30
N LEU A 14 -8.92 2.94 -12.40
CA LEU A 14 -9.78 3.12 -11.22
C LEU A 14 -10.13 1.77 -10.59
N VAL A 15 -10.27 0.69 -11.38
CA VAL A 15 -10.40 -0.68 -10.85
C VAL A 15 -9.15 -1.08 -10.08
N GLU A 16 -7.96 -0.80 -10.62
CA GLU A 16 -6.70 -1.11 -9.95
C GLU A 16 -6.51 -0.29 -8.67
N VAL A 17 -6.84 1.00 -8.69
CA VAL A 17 -6.88 1.82 -7.47
C VAL A 17 -7.89 1.24 -6.47
N ASN A 18 -9.07 0.81 -6.92
CA ASN A 18 -10.06 0.17 -6.06
C ASN A 18 -9.54 -1.14 -5.45
N ARG A 19 -8.70 -1.91 -6.17
CA ARG A 19 -8.05 -3.11 -5.65
C ARG A 19 -7.07 -2.78 -4.51
N LEU A 20 -6.33 -1.68 -4.64
CA LEU A 20 -5.33 -1.24 -3.65
C LEU A 20 -5.96 -0.58 -2.42
N LEU A 21 -7.05 0.17 -2.58
CA LEU A 21 -7.71 0.86 -1.47
C LEU A 21 -8.37 -0.13 -0.51
N ARG A 22 -8.10 0.04 0.78
CA ARG A 22 -8.84 -0.64 1.85
C ARG A 22 -10.27 -0.09 1.94
N PRO A 23 -11.26 -0.88 2.41
CA PRO A 23 -12.62 -0.38 2.59
C PRO A 23 -12.64 0.80 3.57
N GLY A 24 -13.36 1.88 3.24
CA GLY A 24 -13.29 3.15 3.95
C GLY A 24 -12.08 4.04 3.61
N GLY A 25 -11.13 3.55 2.80
CA GLY A 25 -9.97 4.31 2.33
C GLY A 25 -10.33 5.44 1.37
N TYR A 26 -9.38 6.36 1.17
CA TYR A 26 -9.58 7.59 0.41
C TYR A 26 -8.76 7.59 -0.87
N PHE A 27 -9.35 8.08 -1.95
CA PHE A 27 -8.65 8.41 -3.20
C PHE A 27 -8.65 9.93 -3.37
N VAL A 28 -7.47 10.52 -3.49
CA VAL A 28 -7.30 11.96 -3.71
C VAL A 28 -6.74 12.15 -5.11
N TRP A 29 -7.46 12.91 -5.93
CA TRP A 29 -7.05 13.20 -7.29
C TRP A 29 -6.95 14.70 -7.52
N THR A 30 -5.74 15.17 -7.79
CA THR A 30 -5.46 16.56 -8.15
C THR A 30 -5.16 16.66 -9.63
N SER A 31 -5.95 17.46 -10.35
CA SER A 31 -5.81 17.67 -11.79
C SER A 31 -6.37 19.03 -12.21
N ASN A 32 -5.70 19.71 -13.14
CA ASN A 32 -6.19 20.94 -13.74
C ASN A 32 -7.56 20.76 -14.42
N LEU A 33 -7.90 19.52 -14.82
CA LEU A 33 -9.22 19.16 -15.38
C LEU A 33 -10.36 19.38 -14.38
N ASN A 34 -10.08 19.35 -13.08
CA ASN A 34 -11.08 19.51 -12.02
C ASN A 34 -11.45 20.97 -11.74
N THR A 35 -10.71 21.92 -12.32
CA THR A 35 -11.01 23.35 -12.14
C THR A 35 -12.33 23.71 -12.78
N HIS A 36 -13.06 24.65 -12.15
CA HIS A 36 -14.27 25.22 -12.74
C HIS A 36 -14.05 25.80 -14.15
N ARG A 37 -12.82 26.25 -14.48
CA ARG A 37 -12.49 26.75 -15.81
C ARG A 37 -12.39 25.62 -16.83
N ALA A 38 -11.69 24.52 -16.49
CA ALA A 38 -11.55 23.38 -17.38
C ALA A 38 -12.90 22.70 -17.64
N LEU A 39 -13.75 22.57 -16.62
CA LEU A 39 -15.09 21.95 -16.73
C LEU A 39 -16.10 22.75 -17.57
N ARG A 40 -15.75 23.97 -18.04
CA ARG A 40 -16.56 24.71 -19.04
C ARG A 40 -16.39 24.17 -20.45
N ASP A 41 -15.26 23.53 -20.73
CA ASP A 41 -15.03 22.86 -22.00
C ASP A 41 -15.84 21.56 -22.05
N LYS A 42 -16.53 21.32 -23.17
CA LYS A 42 -17.43 20.17 -23.32
C LYS A 42 -16.70 18.84 -23.30
N GLU A 43 -15.45 18.78 -23.77
CA GLU A 43 -14.66 17.56 -23.74
C GLU A 43 -14.26 17.21 -22.31
N ASN A 44 -13.75 18.20 -21.57
CA ASN A 44 -13.40 18.04 -20.16
C ASN A 44 -14.61 17.69 -19.28
N GLN A 45 -15.78 18.25 -19.59
CA GLN A 45 -17.01 17.89 -18.87
C GLN A 45 -17.39 16.42 -19.08
N LYS A 46 -17.32 15.91 -20.31
CA LYS A 46 -17.59 14.49 -20.62
C LYS A 46 -16.63 13.56 -19.89
N LYS A 47 -15.35 13.91 -19.92
CA LYS A 47 -14.26 13.23 -19.24
C LYS A 47 -14.49 13.13 -17.73
N TRP A 48 -14.80 14.26 -17.09
CA TRP A 48 -15.13 14.31 -15.67
C TRP A 48 -16.39 13.50 -15.33
N THR A 49 -17.44 13.57 -16.14
CA THR A 49 -18.65 12.74 -15.98
C THR A 49 -18.31 11.26 -16.07
N ALA A 50 -17.48 10.84 -17.02
CA ALA A 50 -17.04 9.45 -17.14
C ALA A 50 -16.32 8.95 -15.89
N ILE A 51 -15.36 9.72 -15.34
CA ILE A 51 -14.66 9.37 -14.09
C ILE A 51 -15.63 9.28 -12.91
N ARG A 52 -16.50 10.28 -12.75
CA ARG A 52 -17.46 10.33 -11.64
C ARG A 52 -18.39 9.12 -11.69
N ASP A 53 -18.99 8.86 -12.84
CA ASP A 53 -19.91 7.74 -13.02
C ASP A 53 -19.15 6.42 -12.78
N TYR A 54 -17.91 6.28 -13.24
CA TYR A 54 -17.10 5.09 -12.95
C TYR A 54 -16.81 4.90 -11.46
N ALA A 55 -16.43 5.97 -10.75
CA ALA A 55 -16.20 5.96 -9.31
C ALA A 55 -17.47 5.58 -8.53
N GLU A 56 -18.64 6.12 -8.91
CA GLU A 56 -19.93 5.72 -8.34
C GLU A 56 -20.23 4.24 -8.58
N GLY A 57 -19.92 3.72 -9.78
CA GLY A 57 -20.01 2.29 -10.12
C GLY A 57 -19.07 1.39 -9.32
N LEU A 58 -17.98 1.93 -8.77
CA LEU A 58 -17.05 1.28 -7.83
C LEU A 58 -17.50 1.42 -6.36
N CYS A 59 -18.68 1.97 -6.10
CA CYS A 59 -19.19 2.28 -4.77
C CYS A 59 -18.29 3.28 -4.01
N TRP A 60 -17.77 4.28 -4.72
CA TRP A 60 -17.07 5.39 -4.10
C TRP A 60 -18.01 6.57 -3.90
N GLU A 61 -17.89 7.23 -2.76
CA GLU A 61 -18.62 8.45 -2.41
C GLU A 61 -17.69 9.65 -2.59
N MET A 62 -18.10 10.66 -3.37
CA MET A 62 -17.36 11.92 -3.46
C MET A 62 -17.62 12.73 -2.18
N LEU A 63 -16.55 13.07 -1.45
CA LEU A 63 -16.66 13.82 -0.20
C LEU A 63 -16.47 15.32 -0.38
N SER A 64 -15.47 15.71 -1.16
CA SER A 64 -15.16 17.12 -1.40
C SER A 64 -14.52 17.33 -2.76
N GLN A 65 -14.77 18.51 -3.30
CA GLN A 65 -14.07 19.07 -4.46
C GLN A 65 -13.61 20.47 -4.07
N GLN A 66 -12.30 20.71 -4.10
CA GLN A 66 -11.68 22.00 -3.81
C GLN A 66 -10.61 22.29 -4.85
N ASP A 67 -10.76 23.39 -5.58
CA ASP A 67 -9.90 23.81 -6.67
C ASP A 67 -9.66 22.71 -7.71
N GLU A 68 -8.46 22.12 -7.70
CA GLU A 68 -8.03 21.04 -8.60
C GLU A 68 -8.18 19.65 -7.98
N THR A 69 -8.56 19.57 -6.71
CA THR A 69 -8.52 18.35 -5.91
C THR A 69 -9.91 17.81 -5.61
N ILE A 70 -10.11 16.52 -5.89
CA ILE A 70 -11.32 15.77 -5.55
C ILE A 70 -10.94 14.64 -4.61
N VAL A 71 -11.75 14.44 -3.57
CA VAL A 71 -11.59 13.35 -2.60
C VAL A 71 -12.78 12.40 -2.69
N TRP A 72 -12.48 11.13 -2.93
CA TRP A 72 -13.46 10.04 -2.86
C TRP A 72 -13.17 9.11 -1.69
N LYS A 73 -14.22 8.53 -1.11
CA LYS A 73 -14.14 7.48 -0.10
C LYS A 73 -14.69 6.17 -0.66
N LYS A 74 -13.90 5.10 -0.60
CA LYS A 74 -14.35 3.75 -0.93
C LYS A 74 -15.33 3.27 0.13
N THR A 75 -16.46 2.67 -0.27
CA THR A 75 -17.45 2.12 0.66
C THR A 75 -16.84 1.18 1.69
N ASN A 76 -17.38 1.23 2.91
CA ASN A 76 -17.15 0.24 3.96
C ASN A 76 -18.32 -0.76 4.09
N LYS A 77 -19.28 -0.75 3.15
CA LYS A 77 -20.39 -1.72 3.04
C LYS A 77 -20.23 -2.61 1.81
N ARG A 78 -20.09 -3.93 2.02
CA ARG A 78 -19.91 -4.91 0.91
C ARG A 78 -21.15 -5.00 0.04
N GLU A 79 -22.31 -4.77 0.64
CA GLU A 79 -23.64 -4.88 0.03
C GLU A 79 -23.79 -3.94 -1.17
N CYS A 80 -23.08 -2.81 -1.18
CA CYS A 80 -23.11 -1.86 -2.28
C CYS A 80 -22.75 -2.50 -3.63
N TYR A 81 -21.75 -3.41 -3.65
CA TYR A 81 -21.35 -4.07 -4.88
C TYR A 81 -22.42 -4.99 -5.47
N LYS A 82 -23.34 -5.48 -4.62
CA LYS A 82 -24.48 -6.32 -5.03
C LYS A 82 -25.70 -5.49 -5.45
N SER A 83 -25.89 -4.31 -4.87
CA SER A 83 -27.07 -3.47 -5.09
C SER A 83 -26.91 -2.38 -6.15
N ARG A 84 -25.68 -2.12 -6.60
CA ARG A 84 -25.40 -1.12 -7.64
C ARG A 84 -26.06 -1.47 -8.97
N LYS A 85 -26.45 -0.43 -9.72
CA LYS A 85 -27.13 -0.55 -11.01
C LYS A 85 -26.16 -0.73 -12.18
N PHE A 86 -24.93 -0.26 -12.04
CA PHE A 86 -23.90 -0.24 -13.07
C PHE A 86 -22.51 -0.32 -12.42
N GLY A 87 -21.49 -0.58 -13.25
CA GLY A 87 -20.08 -0.66 -12.85
C GLY A 87 -19.43 -1.99 -13.24
N PRO A 88 -18.10 -2.12 -13.07
CA PRO A 88 -17.35 -3.32 -13.45
C PRO A 88 -17.82 -4.55 -12.66
N GLU A 89 -17.88 -5.73 -13.27
CA GLU A 89 -18.34 -6.96 -12.62
C GLU A 89 -17.47 -7.38 -11.42
N LEU A 90 -17.99 -8.27 -10.57
CA LEU A 90 -17.17 -8.91 -9.52
C LEU A 90 -16.35 -10.03 -10.14
N CYS A 91 -15.07 -10.14 -9.78
CA CYS A 91 -14.24 -11.25 -10.23
C CYS A 91 -14.78 -12.60 -9.70
N GLY A 92 -14.72 -13.64 -10.53
CA GLY A 92 -15.13 -15.00 -10.12
C GLY A 92 -14.22 -15.59 -9.03
N HIS A 93 -12.94 -15.20 -9.05
CA HIS A 93 -11.91 -15.55 -8.08
C HIS A 93 -11.19 -14.28 -7.61
N ASP A 94 -10.73 -14.29 -6.36
CA ASP A 94 -9.81 -13.27 -5.87
C ASP A 94 -8.39 -13.70 -6.28
N PRO A 95 -7.61 -12.84 -6.96
CA PRO A 95 -6.26 -13.22 -7.40
C PRO A 95 -5.39 -13.46 -6.17
N GLU A 96 -4.87 -14.69 -6.02
CA GLU A 96 -4.01 -15.09 -4.90
C GLU A 96 -2.59 -14.54 -5.04
N SER A 97 -2.15 -14.24 -6.28
CA SER A 97 -0.89 -13.56 -6.57
C SER A 97 -1.06 -12.52 -7.67
N PRO A 98 -0.67 -11.26 -7.43
CA PRO A 98 -0.70 -10.22 -8.47
C PRO A 98 0.55 -10.21 -9.36
N TYR A 99 1.55 -11.06 -9.13
CA TYR A 99 2.84 -10.98 -9.83
C TYR A 99 2.71 -11.33 -11.32
N TYR A 100 3.11 -10.38 -12.19
CA TYR A 100 3.02 -10.44 -13.65
C TYR A 100 1.65 -10.84 -14.22
N GLN A 101 0.56 -10.55 -13.50
CA GLN A 101 -0.79 -10.76 -14.01
C GLN A 101 -1.30 -9.52 -14.76
N PRO A 102 -1.93 -9.68 -15.94
CA PRO A 102 -2.62 -8.59 -16.60
C PRO A 102 -3.67 -7.95 -15.69
N LEU A 103 -3.86 -6.63 -15.81
CA LEU A 103 -4.92 -5.93 -15.10
C LEU A 103 -6.28 -6.53 -15.49
N SER A 104 -7.07 -6.91 -14.50
CA SER A 104 -8.39 -7.49 -14.72
C SER A 104 -9.46 -6.39 -14.64
N PRO A 105 -10.38 -6.29 -15.61
CA PRO A 105 -11.46 -5.30 -15.60
C PRO A 105 -12.63 -5.69 -14.67
N CYS A 106 -12.33 -6.29 -13.51
CA CYS A 106 -13.32 -6.71 -12.52
C CYS A 106 -12.89 -6.36 -11.09
N ILE A 107 -13.86 -6.25 -10.18
CA ILE A 107 -13.61 -5.95 -8.77
C ILE A 107 -13.31 -7.25 -8.01
N SER A 108 -12.09 -7.36 -7.51
CA SER A 108 -11.64 -8.45 -6.63
C SER A 108 -11.62 -8.07 -5.14
N GLY A 109 -11.48 -9.06 -4.27
CA GLY A 109 -11.22 -8.93 -2.84
C GLY A 109 -12.46 -8.71 -1.99
N THR A 110 -13.66 -8.60 -2.59
CA THR A 110 -14.91 -8.36 -1.87
C THR A 110 -15.38 -9.55 -1.04
N ARG A 111 -14.91 -10.76 -1.39
CA ARG A 111 -15.20 -12.01 -0.67
C ARG A 111 -14.13 -12.35 0.37
N SER A 112 -12.98 -11.70 0.31
CA SER A 112 -11.85 -11.94 1.21
C SER A 112 -12.20 -11.63 2.67
N GLN A 113 -11.73 -12.49 3.59
CA GLN A 113 -11.73 -12.20 5.03
C GLN A 113 -10.89 -10.96 5.37
N ARG A 114 -9.93 -10.58 4.52
CA ARG A 114 -9.11 -9.37 4.66
C ARG A 114 -9.84 -8.06 4.33
N TRP A 115 -11.05 -8.14 3.79
CA TRP A 115 -11.90 -6.96 3.57
C TRP A 115 -12.42 -6.48 4.93
N ILE A 116 -11.61 -5.66 5.58
CA ILE A 116 -11.84 -5.06 6.90
C ILE A 116 -11.74 -3.55 6.72
N PRO A 117 -12.80 -2.79 7.06
CA PRO A 117 -12.79 -1.34 7.01
C PRO A 117 -11.63 -0.73 7.80
N ILE A 118 -11.07 0.37 7.29
CA ILE A 118 -9.96 1.06 7.95
C ILE A 118 -10.29 1.47 9.39
N GLU A 119 -11.56 1.75 9.69
CA GLU A 119 -12.00 2.17 11.02
C GLU A 119 -11.91 1.03 12.06
N HIS A 120 -11.86 -0.23 11.61
CA HIS A 120 -11.77 -1.42 12.48
C HIS A 120 -10.36 -2.01 12.55
N ARG A 121 -9.38 -1.40 11.87
CA ARG A 121 -7.99 -1.86 11.88
C ARG A 121 -7.22 -1.21 13.01
N THR A 122 -6.24 -1.95 13.54
CA THR A 122 -5.25 -1.41 14.47
C THR A 122 -4.57 -0.19 13.86
N THR A 123 -4.37 0.88 14.64
CA THR A 123 -3.75 2.12 14.15
C THR A 123 -2.23 2.03 14.11
N TRP A 124 -1.59 2.85 13.29
CA TRP A 124 -0.13 3.00 13.31
C TRP A 124 0.35 3.71 14.59
N PRO A 125 1.48 3.28 15.22
CA PRO A 125 2.40 2.22 14.79
C PRO A 125 2.05 0.81 15.30
N SER A 126 1.01 0.67 16.13
CA SER A 126 0.61 -0.62 16.72
C SER A 126 0.30 -1.70 15.68
N GLN A 127 -0.22 -1.32 14.50
CA GLN A 127 -0.50 -2.25 13.38
C GLN A 127 0.72 -3.06 12.93
N ALA A 128 1.95 -2.58 13.19
CA ALA A 128 3.17 -3.33 12.87
C ALA A 128 3.30 -4.64 13.68
N ARG A 129 2.56 -4.76 14.79
CA ARG A 129 2.45 -5.96 15.64
C ARG A 129 1.03 -6.49 15.60
N GLN A 130 0.80 -7.48 14.76
CA GLN A 130 -0.52 -8.09 14.62
C GLN A 130 -0.88 -8.93 15.84
N ASN A 131 -2.16 -8.89 16.20
CA ASN A 131 -2.73 -9.79 17.20
C ASN A 131 -3.08 -11.16 16.60
N SER A 132 -3.42 -12.13 17.44
CA SER A 132 -3.76 -13.49 16.99
C SER A 132 -4.88 -13.52 15.96
N THR A 133 -5.96 -12.74 16.16
CA THR A 133 -7.10 -12.68 15.24
C THR A 133 -6.69 -12.14 13.86
N GLU A 134 -5.77 -11.18 13.80
CA GLU A 134 -5.24 -10.66 12.55
C GLU A 134 -4.34 -11.66 11.82
N LEU A 135 -3.58 -12.47 12.57
CA LEU A 135 -2.71 -13.53 12.03
C LEU A 135 -3.51 -14.74 11.53
N ASP A 136 -4.60 -15.09 12.22
CA ASP A 136 -5.48 -16.21 11.86
C ASP A 136 -6.06 -16.05 10.44
N ILE A 137 -6.32 -14.81 10.00
CA ILE A 137 -6.79 -14.49 8.64
C ILE A 137 -5.79 -14.94 7.56
N HIS A 138 -4.50 -15.00 7.90
CA HIS A 138 -3.42 -15.44 7.02
C HIS A 138 -3.02 -16.90 7.27
N GLY A 139 -3.68 -17.60 8.20
CA GLY A 139 -3.31 -18.96 8.60
C GLY A 139 -1.95 -19.05 9.29
N VAL A 140 -1.49 -17.97 9.93
CA VAL A 140 -0.20 -17.93 10.63
C VAL A 140 -0.41 -18.14 12.12
N HIS A 141 0.22 -19.19 12.67
CA HIS A 141 0.21 -19.42 14.12
C HIS A 141 0.97 -18.32 14.87
N SER A 142 0.40 -17.86 15.98
CA SER A 142 0.97 -16.78 16.81
C SER A 142 2.38 -17.10 17.33
N GLU A 143 2.67 -18.35 17.64
CA GLU A 143 3.99 -18.82 18.08
C GLU A 143 5.06 -18.61 17.00
N VAL A 144 4.76 -19.05 15.76
CA VAL A 144 5.67 -18.89 14.60
C VAL A 144 5.96 -17.42 14.33
N PHE A 145 4.94 -16.57 14.42
CA PHE A 145 5.09 -15.12 14.24
C PHE A 145 5.88 -14.47 15.40
N ALA A 146 5.69 -14.94 16.64
CA ALA A 146 6.42 -14.45 17.80
C ALA A 146 7.92 -14.81 17.75
N ASP A 147 8.23 -16.03 17.28
CA ASP A 147 9.60 -16.49 17.08
C ASP A 147 10.31 -15.68 15.99
N ASP A 148 9.66 -15.44 14.84
CA ASP A 148 10.20 -14.59 13.77
C ASP A 148 10.51 -13.17 14.27
N ASN A 149 9.55 -12.52 14.94
CA ASN A 149 9.77 -11.18 15.50
C ASN A 149 10.91 -11.16 16.53
N SER A 150 10.99 -12.18 17.41
CA SER A 150 12.03 -12.26 18.44
C SER A 150 13.42 -12.47 17.82
N SER A 151 13.50 -13.29 16.76
CA SER A 151 14.72 -13.51 15.98
C SER A 151 15.20 -12.20 15.36
N TRP A 152 14.33 -11.48 14.64
CA TRP A 152 14.68 -10.22 14.00
C TRP A 152 15.01 -9.11 15.00
N ASP A 153 14.27 -9.00 16.10
CA ASP A 153 14.59 -8.07 17.19
C ASP A 153 16.00 -8.33 17.76
N SER A 154 16.38 -9.61 17.88
CA SER A 154 17.74 -10.00 18.30
C SER A 154 18.78 -9.64 17.24
N MET A 155 18.53 -9.97 15.97
CA MET A 155 19.45 -9.68 14.88
C MET A 155 19.71 -8.18 14.73
N VAL A 156 18.65 -7.35 14.70
CA VAL A 156 18.81 -5.90 14.60
C VAL A 156 19.58 -5.35 15.80
N ARG A 157 19.25 -5.79 17.03
CA ARG A 157 19.96 -5.33 18.23
C ARG A 157 21.45 -5.70 18.22
N ASN A 158 21.78 -6.92 17.81
CA ASN A 158 23.15 -7.44 17.90
C ASN A 158 24.03 -6.96 16.74
N TYR A 159 23.49 -6.92 15.52
CA TYR A 159 24.28 -6.66 14.30
C TYR A 159 24.23 -5.20 13.85
N TRP A 160 23.24 -4.40 14.23
CA TRP A 160 23.15 -3.02 13.73
C TRP A 160 24.37 -2.18 14.10
N SER A 161 24.83 -2.25 15.36
CA SER A 161 26.03 -1.53 15.81
C SER A 161 27.32 -2.10 15.22
N LEU A 162 27.35 -3.38 14.87
CA LEU A 162 28.52 -4.04 14.26
C LEU A 162 28.65 -3.72 12.77
N LEU A 163 27.53 -3.70 12.04
CA LEU A 163 27.50 -3.50 10.60
C LEU A 163 27.50 -2.01 10.23
N SER A 164 26.91 -1.13 11.04
CA SER A 164 26.85 0.29 10.71
C SER A 164 28.24 0.90 10.42
N PRO A 165 29.32 0.67 11.19
CA PRO A 165 30.62 1.25 10.88
C PRO A 165 31.22 0.67 9.59
N LEU A 166 30.97 -0.62 9.30
CA LEU A 166 31.43 -1.28 8.07
C LEU A 166 30.71 -0.74 6.83
N ILE A 167 29.41 -0.45 6.93
CA ILE A 167 28.64 0.14 5.83
C ILE A 167 29.18 1.53 5.44
N PHE A 168 29.75 2.26 6.41
CA PHE A 168 30.24 3.61 6.20
C PHE A 168 31.77 3.73 6.16
N SER A 169 32.53 2.64 6.26
CA SER A 169 34.00 2.68 6.28
C SER A 169 34.60 3.18 4.97
N ASP A 170 33.94 2.87 3.85
CA ASP A 170 34.46 3.16 2.50
C ASP A 170 33.93 4.48 1.92
N HIS A 171 33.05 5.16 2.66
CA HIS A 171 32.38 6.38 2.23
C HIS A 171 32.35 7.45 3.32
N PRO A 172 33.49 7.98 3.79
CA PRO A 172 33.47 9.30 4.40
C PRO A 172 33.04 10.29 3.31
N LYS A 173 31.75 10.65 3.29
CA LYS A 173 31.31 11.82 2.53
C LYS A 173 32.17 12.98 3.01
N ARG A 174 33.08 13.48 2.17
CA ARG A 174 33.81 14.71 2.44
C ARG A 174 32.75 15.82 2.38
N PRO A 175 32.33 16.41 3.51
CA PRO A 175 31.37 17.50 3.45
C PRO A 175 32.00 18.64 2.65
N GLY A 176 31.28 19.20 1.70
CA GLY A 176 31.56 20.55 1.20
C GLY A 176 31.28 21.56 2.31
N ASP A 177 31.84 22.77 2.21
CA ASP A 177 31.68 23.83 3.24
C ASP A 177 30.21 24.23 3.49
N GLU A 178 29.30 23.89 2.57
CA GLU A 178 27.85 24.13 2.67
C GLU A 178 27.03 22.89 3.06
N ASP A 179 27.65 21.71 3.24
CA ASP A 179 26.91 20.52 3.61
C ASP A 179 26.49 20.58 5.10
N PRO A 180 25.21 20.31 5.42
CA PRO A 180 24.77 20.28 6.82
C PRO A 180 25.56 19.23 7.59
N GLN A 181 26.00 19.57 8.81
CA GLN A 181 26.64 18.60 9.70
C GLN A 181 25.68 17.41 9.89
N PRO A 182 26.08 16.21 9.49
CA PRO A 182 25.19 15.07 9.44
C PRO A 182 25.29 14.28 10.74
N PRO A 183 24.55 13.18 10.85
CA PRO A 183 25.22 11.91 11.09
C PRO A 183 25.76 11.42 9.73
N PHE A 184 27.09 11.47 9.53
CA PHE A 184 27.77 11.18 8.24
C PHE A 184 27.48 9.75 7.71
N ASN A 185 26.82 8.95 8.54
CA ASN A 185 26.78 7.51 8.52
C ASN A 185 25.35 7.03 8.83
N MET A 186 24.37 7.43 8.02
CA MET A 186 22.96 7.03 8.20
C MET A 186 22.49 6.16 7.04
N LEU A 187 21.99 4.96 7.37
CA LEU A 187 21.32 4.09 6.42
C LEU A 187 19.95 4.70 6.14
N ARG A 188 19.58 4.88 4.87
CA ARG A 188 18.29 5.48 4.49
C ARG A 188 17.31 4.48 3.91
N ASN A 189 17.81 3.57 3.08
CA ASN A 189 17.01 2.59 2.36
C ASN A 189 17.62 1.20 2.55
N VAL A 190 16.77 0.21 2.76
CA VAL A 190 17.13 -1.19 2.86
C VAL A 190 16.20 -2.00 1.98
N LEU A 191 16.76 -2.97 1.28
CA LEU A 191 16.01 -3.99 0.57
C LEU A 191 16.14 -5.29 1.35
N ASP A 192 15.03 -5.72 1.96
CA ASP A 192 14.96 -7.04 2.57
C ASP A 192 14.52 -8.04 1.49
N MET A 193 15.48 -8.75 0.92
CA MET A 193 15.25 -9.65 -0.22
C MET A 193 14.47 -10.93 0.16
N ASN A 194 14.26 -11.20 1.45
CA ASN A 194 13.47 -12.35 1.92
C ASN A 194 12.70 -11.97 3.18
N ALA A 195 11.74 -11.05 3.01
CA ALA A 195 11.12 -10.37 4.13
C ALA A 195 10.22 -11.25 4.99
N HIS A 196 9.78 -12.41 4.49
CA HIS A 196 8.86 -13.31 5.18
C HIS A 196 7.65 -12.52 5.73
N PHE A 197 7.44 -12.42 7.04
CA PHE A 197 6.37 -11.62 7.62
C PHE A 197 6.63 -10.10 7.72
N GLY A 198 7.78 -9.60 7.23
CA GLY A 198 8.27 -8.24 7.44
C GLY A 198 8.91 -8.02 8.81
N GLY A 199 9.44 -9.10 9.43
CA GLY A 199 10.00 -9.08 10.77
C GLY A 199 11.21 -8.16 10.91
N PHE A 200 12.11 -8.13 9.92
CA PHE A 200 13.26 -7.23 9.91
C PHE A 200 12.85 -5.75 9.94
N ASN A 201 11.87 -5.37 9.10
CA ASN A 201 11.32 -4.01 9.07
C ASN A 201 10.68 -3.63 10.42
N ALA A 202 9.89 -4.54 11.00
CA ALA A 202 9.29 -4.34 12.30
C ALA A 202 10.33 -4.17 13.43
N ALA A 203 11.42 -4.94 13.39
CA ALA A 203 12.51 -4.85 14.35
C ALA A 203 13.26 -3.52 14.23
N LEU A 204 13.48 -3.02 13.00
CA LEU A 204 14.08 -1.70 12.74
C LEU A 204 13.19 -0.57 13.27
N LEU A 205 11.89 -0.63 13.01
CA LEU A 205 10.90 0.32 13.54
C LEU A 205 10.90 0.31 15.08
N LYS A 206 10.82 -0.88 15.70
CA LYS A 206 10.86 -1.05 17.16
C LYS A 206 12.14 -0.49 17.77
N SER A 207 13.26 -0.60 17.06
CA SER A 207 14.58 -0.11 17.48
C SER A 207 14.81 1.38 17.18
N GLY A 208 13.79 2.11 16.69
CA GLY A 208 13.87 3.54 16.39
C GLY A 208 14.77 3.88 15.21
N LYS A 209 14.96 2.96 14.25
CA LYS A 209 15.78 3.20 13.06
C LYS A 209 14.95 3.90 11.98
N SER A 210 15.34 5.11 11.61
CA SER A 210 14.69 5.88 10.52
C SER A 210 15.14 5.39 9.15
N VAL A 211 14.69 4.19 8.76
CA VAL A 211 15.03 3.57 7.47
C VAL A 211 13.78 3.19 6.68
N TRP A 212 13.83 3.37 5.37
CA TRP A 212 12.85 2.83 4.44
C TRP A 212 13.22 1.40 4.10
N VAL A 213 12.30 0.46 4.33
CA VAL A 213 12.51 -0.95 3.98
C VAL A 213 11.56 -1.33 2.85
N MET A 214 12.12 -1.74 1.73
CA MET A 214 11.37 -2.46 0.70
C MET A 214 11.41 -3.95 1.05
N ASN A 215 10.24 -4.51 1.38
CA ASN A 215 10.10 -5.90 1.77
C ASN A 215 9.84 -6.75 0.52
N VAL A 216 10.77 -7.63 0.16
CA VAL A 216 10.64 -8.51 -1.00
C VAL A 216 10.22 -9.90 -0.52
N VAL A 217 9.18 -10.44 -1.15
CA VAL A 217 8.74 -11.82 -0.96
C VAL A 217 9.11 -12.62 -2.21
N PRO A 218 10.00 -13.62 -2.10
CA PRO A 218 10.36 -14.47 -3.23
C PRO A 218 9.15 -15.18 -3.84
N THR A 219 9.06 -15.24 -5.16
CA THR A 219 7.95 -15.91 -5.87
C THR A 219 7.95 -17.42 -5.71
N ASN A 220 9.09 -18.01 -5.32
CA ASN A 220 9.27 -19.44 -5.04
C ASN A 220 8.99 -19.81 -3.57
N ALA A 221 8.48 -18.88 -2.76
CA ALA A 221 8.13 -19.07 -1.35
C ALA A 221 6.62 -18.82 -1.11
N PRO A 222 6.06 -19.20 0.06
CA PRO A 222 4.69 -18.84 0.40
C PRO A 222 4.49 -17.31 0.35
N ASN A 223 3.35 -16.89 -0.19
CA ASN A 223 3.06 -15.47 -0.39
C ASN A 223 2.71 -14.76 0.93
N TYR A 224 3.71 -14.21 1.60
CA TYR A 224 3.54 -13.38 2.80
C TYR A 224 3.35 -11.88 2.51
N LEU A 225 3.23 -11.48 1.25
CA LEU A 225 3.01 -10.08 0.93
C LEU A 225 1.71 -9.50 1.53
N PRO A 226 0.57 -10.24 1.59
CA PRO A 226 -0.64 -9.77 2.26
C PRO A 226 -0.45 -9.45 3.76
N ILE A 227 0.33 -10.24 4.49
CA ILE A 227 0.60 -9.99 5.91
C ILE A 227 1.50 -8.76 6.08
N ILE A 228 2.52 -8.59 5.24
CA ILE A 228 3.37 -7.37 5.22
C ILE A 228 2.52 -6.11 5.02
N PHE A 229 1.58 -6.12 4.06
CA PHE A 229 0.68 -5.00 3.84
C PHE A 229 -0.30 -4.77 5.00
N ASP A 230 -0.80 -5.82 5.63
CA ASP A 230 -1.69 -5.72 6.79
C ASP A 230 -0.96 -5.22 8.05
N ARG A 231 0.36 -5.40 8.14
CA ARG A 231 1.23 -4.74 9.13
C ARG A 231 1.52 -3.27 8.83
N GLY A 232 1.05 -2.76 7.69
CA GLY A 232 1.25 -1.38 7.26
C GLY A 232 2.60 -1.10 6.60
N PHE A 233 3.32 -2.14 6.19
CA PHE A 233 4.58 -2.01 5.47
C PHE A 233 4.35 -2.04 3.95
N ILE A 234 5.35 -1.58 3.20
CA ILE A 234 5.40 -1.70 1.73
C ILE A 234 6.23 -2.91 1.33
N GLY A 235 5.90 -3.51 0.19
CA GLY A 235 6.63 -4.66 -0.31
C GLY A 235 6.24 -5.04 -1.73
N VAL A 236 7.00 -5.97 -2.28
CA VAL A 236 6.85 -6.49 -3.65
C VAL A 236 7.10 -7.99 -3.65
N GLN A 237 6.57 -8.68 -4.66
CA GLN A 237 7.06 -10.00 -5.03
C GLN A 237 8.14 -9.85 -6.09
N HIS A 238 9.17 -10.70 -6.01
CA HIS A 238 10.27 -10.75 -6.97
C HIS A 238 10.80 -12.18 -7.08
N ASP A 239 11.27 -12.56 -8.27
CA ASP A 239 11.92 -13.84 -8.57
C ASP A 239 13.41 -13.88 -8.18
#